data_AF-A0A7S4FMB2-F1
#
_entry.id   AF-A0A7S4FMB2-F1
#
_cell.length_a   1.000
_cell.length_b   1.000
_cell.length_c   1.000
_cell.angle_alpha   90.00
_cell.angle_beta   90.00
_cell.angle_gamma   90.00
#
_symmetry.space_group_name_H-M   'P 1'
#
loop_
_entity.id
_entity.type
_entity.pdbx_description
1 polymer ?
#
loop_
_entity_poly.entity_id
_entity_poly.type
_entity_poly.pdbx_seq_one_letter_code
_entity_poly.pdbx_strand_id
1 'polypeptide(L)'
;GTAAAPAGESLLLEEAGFAVLRRGAGGDPRYALLDFGPHGGWHGHPDKLGLLTYGHGALRGLDPGTVGFSLPSHHTWDKTTVAHNILVLDQQNQVPATGAAGISHLTGPAVLATASAPLAYPAAELYERVLL
;
A
#
# COMPACT_ATOMS: atom_id res chain seq x y z
N GLY A 1 -9.53 -15.51 -8.18
CA GLY A 1 -10.95 -15.13 -8.14
C GLY A 1 -11.03 -13.62 -8.09
N THR A 2 -11.93 -13.01 -8.86
CA THR A 2 -12.10 -11.55 -8.87
C THR A 2 -12.83 -11.12 -7.59
N ALA A 3 -12.09 -10.58 -6.63
CA ALA A 3 -12.70 -9.94 -5.47
C ALA A 3 -13.46 -8.70 -5.96
N ALA A 4 -14.75 -8.60 -5.67
CA ALA A 4 -15.51 -7.38 -5.90
C ALA A 4 -14.99 -6.30 -4.94
N ALA A 5 -14.82 -5.07 -5.43
CA ALA A 5 -14.48 -3.97 -4.54
C ALA A 5 -15.58 -3.75 -3.50
N PRO A 6 -15.23 -3.60 -2.21
CA PRO A 6 -16.23 -3.36 -1.17
C PRO A 6 -16.94 -2.04 -1.43
N ALA A 7 -18.27 -2.08 -1.47
CA ALA A 7 -19.11 -0.88 -1.49
C ALA A 7 -18.90 -0.07 -0.20
N GLY A 8 -18.81 1.25 -0.29
CA GLY A 8 -18.70 2.13 0.88
C GLY A 8 -17.90 3.40 0.62
N GLU A 9 -17.82 4.23 1.66
CA GLU A 9 -17.03 5.47 1.67
C GLU A 9 -15.53 5.18 1.78
N SER A 10 -14.71 6.18 1.49
CA SER A 10 -13.27 6.09 1.78
C SER A 10 -13.06 6.12 3.30
N LEU A 11 -12.02 5.46 3.79
CA LEU A 11 -11.77 5.33 5.23
C LEU A 11 -10.28 5.31 5.57
N LEU A 12 -9.96 5.89 6.73
CA LEU A 12 -8.65 5.84 7.36
C LEU A 12 -8.73 4.87 8.53
N LEU A 13 -7.94 3.80 8.47
CA LEU A 13 -7.70 2.89 9.59
C LEU A 13 -6.33 3.24 10.17
N GLU A 14 -6.27 4.34 10.92
CA GLU A 14 -5.00 4.93 11.35
C GLU A 14 -4.17 3.96 12.19
N GLU A 15 -4.79 3.29 13.17
CA GLU A 15 -4.11 2.31 14.04
C GLU A 15 -3.60 1.09 13.28
N ALA A 16 -4.36 0.63 12.27
CA ALA A 16 -3.94 -0.49 11.42
C ALA A 16 -2.93 -0.05 10.35
N GLY A 17 -2.86 1.25 10.07
CA GLY A 17 -1.96 1.83 9.09
C GLY A 17 -2.44 1.77 7.64
N PHE A 18 -3.74 1.91 7.39
CA PHE A 18 -4.28 1.88 6.04
C PHE A 18 -5.14 3.08 5.72
N ALA A 19 -4.99 3.63 4.51
CA ALA A 19 -5.96 4.53 3.91
C ALA A 19 -6.59 3.85 2.70
N VAL A 20 -7.92 3.78 2.64
CA VAL A 20 -8.65 3.19 1.53
C VAL A 20 -9.52 4.25 0.88
N LEU A 21 -9.15 4.64 -0.34
CA LEU A 21 -9.88 5.61 -1.16
C LEU A 21 -10.82 4.85 -2.08
N ARG A 22 -12.12 5.14 -2.02
CA ARG A 22 -13.15 4.49 -2.83
C ARG A 22 -13.87 5.45 -3.75
N ARG A 23 -14.09 5.00 -4.98
CA ARG A 23 -14.82 5.71 -6.04
C ARG A 23 -15.57 4.75 -6.94
N GLY A 24 -16.49 5.30 -7.72
CA GLY A 24 -17.34 4.52 -8.62
C GLY A 24 -18.57 3.95 -7.90
N ALA A 25 -19.61 3.70 -8.68
CA ALA A 25 -20.86 3.13 -8.24
C ALA A 25 -21.38 2.19 -9.33
N GLY A 26 -22.40 1.37 -9.02
CA GLY A 26 -23.27 0.77 -10.04
C GLY A 26 -22.56 -0.03 -11.14
N GLY A 27 -21.56 -0.85 -10.80
CA GLY A 27 -20.95 -1.82 -11.72
C GLY A 27 -19.47 -1.59 -12.05
N ASP A 28 -18.91 -0.42 -11.74
CA ASP A 28 -17.46 -0.17 -11.84
C ASP A 28 -16.89 0.44 -10.55
N PRO A 29 -16.93 -0.29 -9.43
CA PRO A 29 -16.32 0.17 -8.20
C PRO A 29 -14.80 0.15 -8.33
N ARG A 30 -14.16 1.19 -7.79
CA ARG A 30 -12.72 1.41 -7.82
C ARG A 30 -12.23 1.72 -6.41
N TYR A 31 -11.05 1.23 -6.07
CA TYR A 31 -10.39 1.66 -4.85
C TYR A 31 -8.88 1.66 -5.00
N ALA A 32 -8.25 2.45 -4.13
CA ALA A 32 -6.83 2.43 -3.86
C ALA A 32 -6.63 2.24 -2.36
N LEU A 33 -5.75 1.33 -1.97
CA LEU A 33 -5.32 1.10 -0.60
C LEU A 33 -3.86 1.51 -0.49
N LEU A 34 -3.56 2.36 0.49
CA LEU A 34 -2.22 2.78 0.88
C LEU A 34 -1.86 2.15 2.22
N ASP A 35 -0.77 1.38 2.27
CA ASP A 35 -0.21 0.81 3.51
C ASP A 35 0.88 1.72 4.08
N PHE A 36 0.64 2.23 5.28
CA PHE A 36 1.63 2.94 6.10
C PHE A 36 1.76 2.32 7.49
N GLY A 37 1.26 1.09 7.69
CA GLY A 37 1.21 0.44 9.00
C GLY A 37 2.56 -0.03 9.52
N PRO A 38 2.57 -0.66 10.70
CA PRO A 38 3.78 -1.26 11.24
C PRO A 38 4.33 -2.33 10.31
N HIS A 39 5.65 -2.57 10.34
CA HIS A 39 6.28 -3.60 9.49
C HIS A 39 5.65 -5.00 9.67
N GLY A 40 5.26 -5.39 10.90
CA GLY A 40 4.70 -6.72 11.15
C GLY A 40 5.75 -7.82 11.38
N GLY A 41 7.00 -7.45 11.64
CA GLY A 41 8.06 -8.39 12.06
C GLY A 41 8.36 -9.47 11.02
N TRP A 42 8.39 -10.74 11.44
CA TRP A 42 8.72 -11.88 10.57
C TRP A 42 7.78 -12.04 9.36
N HIS A 43 6.51 -11.67 9.51
CA HIS A 43 5.52 -11.71 8.43
C HIS A 43 5.51 -10.45 7.56
N GLY A 44 6.24 -9.42 7.99
CA GLY A 44 6.35 -8.15 7.31
C GLY A 44 7.19 -8.19 6.06
N HIS A 45 6.84 -7.33 5.11
CA HIS A 45 7.61 -7.07 3.90
C HIS A 45 8.18 -5.63 3.97
N PRO A 46 9.29 -5.35 3.27
CA PRO A 46 9.88 -4.00 3.22
C PRO A 46 9.14 -3.13 2.19
N ASP A 47 7.86 -2.85 2.44
CA ASP A 47 6.89 -2.36 1.45
C ASP A 47 6.10 -1.12 1.89
N LYS A 48 6.64 -0.31 2.80
CA LYS A 48 5.93 0.87 3.31
C LYS A 48 5.56 1.82 2.18
N LEU A 49 4.37 2.41 2.33
CA LEU A 49 3.65 3.19 1.34
C LEU A 49 3.22 2.38 0.12
N GLY A 50 3.11 1.05 0.25
CA GLY A 50 2.55 0.12 -0.72
C GLY A 50 1.18 0.52 -1.25
N LEU A 51 0.97 0.32 -2.55
CA LEU A 51 -0.31 0.60 -3.20
C LEU A 51 -0.94 -0.68 -3.74
N LEU A 52 -2.20 -0.89 -3.38
CA LEU A 52 -3.05 -1.87 -4.04
C LEU A 52 -4.23 -1.14 -4.69
N THR A 53 -4.47 -1.39 -5.99
CA THR A 53 -5.59 -0.75 -6.70
C THR A 53 -6.49 -1.76 -7.38
N TYR A 54 -7.77 -1.41 -7.43
CA TYR A 54 -8.81 -2.15 -8.14
C TYR A 54 -9.65 -1.19 -8.97
N GLY A 55 -10.05 -1.63 -10.16
CA GLY A 55 -10.99 -0.90 -10.99
C GLY A 55 -11.25 -1.65 -12.30
N HIS A 56 -12.39 -1.36 -12.94
CA HIS A 56 -12.78 -2.01 -14.18
C HIS A 56 -12.80 -3.55 -14.04
N GLY A 57 -13.40 -4.04 -12.95
CA GLY A 57 -13.61 -5.47 -12.70
C GLY A 57 -12.37 -6.27 -12.31
N ALA A 58 -11.21 -5.64 -12.06
CA ALA A 58 -9.97 -6.36 -11.77
C ALA A 58 -9.02 -5.58 -10.84
N LEU A 59 -8.13 -6.32 -10.18
CA LEU A 59 -6.94 -5.76 -9.53
C LEU A 59 -6.00 -5.19 -10.61
N ARG A 60 -5.46 -4.01 -10.38
CA ARG A 60 -4.60 -3.28 -11.33
C ARG A 60 -3.19 -3.09 -10.79
N GLY A 61 -3.06 -2.61 -9.55
CA GLY A 61 -1.82 -2.63 -8.78
C GLY A 61 -1.88 -3.82 -7.83
N LEU A 62 -1.48 -4.99 -8.30
CA LEU A 62 -1.45 -6.20 -7.49
C LEU A 62 -0.26 -6.13 -6.52
N ASP A 63 -0.50 -6.53 -5.28
CA ASP A 63 0.57 -6.89 -4.36
C ASP A 63 0.88 -8.39 -4.53
N PRO A 64 2.15 -8.81 -4.64
CA PRO A 64 2.50 -10.22 -4.82
C PRO A 64 2.06 -11.09 -3.63
N GLY A 65 1.84 -10.49 -2.45
CA GLY A 65 1.55 -11.20 -1.22
C GLY A 65 2.74 -12.05 -0.78
N THR A 66 2.46 -13.12 -0.04
CA THR A 66 3.48 -14.07 0.43
C THR A 66 3.35 -15.38 -0.34
N VAL A 67 4.43 -15.83 -0.97
CA VAL A 67 4.49 -17.18 -1.57
C VAL A 67 4.77 -18.22 -0.48
N GLY A 68 4.73 -19.51 -0.82
CA GLY A 68 5.04 -20.57 0.14
C GLY A 68 6.43 -20.38 0.76
N PHE A 69 6.54 -20.41 2.09
CA PHE A 69 7.78 -20.09 2.82
C PHE A 69 8.99 -20.97 2.46
N SER A 70 8.75 -22.19 1.97
CA SER A 70 9.79 -23.12 1.53
C SER A 70 10.27 -22.85 0.10
N LEU A 71 9.59 -22.00 -0.66
CA LEU A 71 9.97 -21.69 -2.03
C LEU A 71 11.18 -20.73 -2.01
N PRO A 72 12.19 -20.96 -2.87
CA PRO A 72 13.36 -20.07 -2.96
C PRO A 72 13.00 -18.60 -3.26
N SER A 73 11.86 -18.37 -3.93
CA SER A 73 11.34 -17.05 -4.23
C SER A 73 10.96 -16.24 -2.99
N HIS A 74 10.65 -16.89 -1.85
CA HIS A 74 10.14 -16.20 -0.65
C HIS A 74 11.03 -15.01 -0.22
N HIS A 75 12.33 -15.22 -0.23
CA HIS A 75 13.32 -14.21 0.19
C HIS A 75 13.92 -13.42 -0.96
N THR A 76 13.77 -13.91 -2.19
CA THR A 76 14.43 -13.33 -3.38
C THR A 76 13.47 -12.54 -4.26
N TRP A 77 12.17 -12.65 -4.02
CA TRP A 77 11.14 -11.94 -4.77
C TRP A 77 10.10 -11.28 -3.86
N ASP A 78 9.15 -12.02 -3.29
CA ASP A 78 8.01 -11.43 -2.57
C ASP A 78 8.42 -10.60 -1.35
N LYS A 79 9.54 -10.93 -0.67
CA LYS A 79 10.11 -10.09 0.40
C LYS A 79 11.10 -9.02 -0.04
N THR A 80 11.05 -8.59 -1.30
CA THR A 80 11.87 -7.48 -1.80
C THR A 80 11.00 -6.28 -2.12
N THR A 81 11.48 -5.07 -1.83
CA THR A 81 10.79 -3.80 -2.09
C THR A 81 10.40 -3.64 -3.56
N VAL A 82 11.24 -4.14 -4.48
CA VAL A 82 11.00 -4.05 -5.93
C VAL A 82 9.82 -4.92 -6.41
N ALA A 83 9.38 -5.89 -5.62
CA ALA A 83 8.22 -6.72 -5.97
C ALA A 83 6.87 -6.01 -5.71
N HIS A 84 6.89 -4.87 -5.00
CA HIS A 84 5.69 -4.13 -4.60
C HIS A 84 5.53 -2.83 -5.40
N ASN A 85 4.33 -2.25 -5.36
CA ASN A 85 4.00 -1.01 -6.08
C ASN A 85 4.50 0.24 -5.34
N ILE A 86 5.82 0.35 -5.12
CA ILE A 86 6.45 1.41 -4.34
C ILE A 86 7.65 2.03 -5.06
N LEU A 87 8.12 3.17 -4.57
CA LEU A 87 9.43 3.71 -4.97
C LEU A 87 10.51 2.75 -4.46
N VAL A 88 11.50 2.44 -5.29
CA VAL A 88 12.74 1.76 -4.91
C VAL A 88 13.88 2.78 -4.99
N LEU A 89 14.61 2.98 -3.90
CA LEU A 89 15.77 3.87 -3.86
C LEU A 89 17.05 3.04 -4.01
N ASP A 90 17.89 3.40 -4.99
CA ASP A 90 19.21 2.80 -5.23
C ASP A 90 19.22 1.25 -5.30
N GLN A 91 18.13 0.68 -5.82
CA GLN A 91 17.92 -0.78 -5.90
C GLN A 91 18.00 -1.50 -4.53
N GLN A 92 17.82 -0.76 -3.44
CA GLN A 92 17.84 -1.30 -2.08
C GLN A 92 16.44 -1.57 -1.58
N ASN A 93 16.33 -2.59 -0.73
CA ASN A 93 15.13 -2.80 0.06
C ASN A 93 15.00 -1.70 1.12
N GLN A 94 13.76 -1.34 1.44
CA GLN A 94 13.47 -0.61 2.66
C GLN A 94 13.92 -1.42 3.88
N VAL A 95 14.24 -0.71 4.96
CA VAL A 95 14.40 -1.34 6.28
C VAL A 95 13.03 -1.48 6.96
N PRO A 96 12.87 -2.37 7.97
CA PRO A 96 11.64 -2.44 8.74
C PRO A 96 11.26 -1.08 9.33
N ALA A 97 10.11 -0.58 8.94
CA ALA A 97 9.63 0.74 9.33
C ALA A 97 8.11 0.74 9.57
N THR A 98 7.66 1.79 10.26
CA THR A 98 6.26 2.14 10.47
C THR A 98 6.05 3.52 9.88
N GLY A 99 5.01 3.68 9.05
CA GLY A 99 4.64 4.98 8.52
C GLY A 99 3.66 5.72 9.44
N ALA A 100 3.18 6.87 8.96
CA ALA A 100 2.16 7.66 9.62
C ALA A 100 1.23 8.28 8.58
N ALA A 101 -0.06 8.37 8.91
CA ALA A 101 -1.01 9.14 8.14
C ALA A 101 -0.66 10.63 8.18
N GLY A 102 -0.85 11.31 7.06
CA GLY A 102 -0.85 12.76 6.98
C GLY A 102 -2.25 13.29 6.75
N ILE A 103 -2.34 14.49 6.16
CA ILE A 103 -3.61 15.12 5.78
C ILE A 103 -4.39 14.19 4.85
N SER A 104 -5.65 13.94 5.21
CA SER A 104 -6.57 13.10 4.44
C SER A 104 -7.95 13.75 4.34
N HIS A 105 -8.54 13.70 3.14
CA HIS A 105 -9.91 14.11 2.86
C HIS A 105 -10.63 12.93 2.23
N LEU A 106 -11.49 12.25 2.99
CA LEU A 106 -12.04 10.95 2.58
C LEU A 106 -13.47 11.02 2.03
N THR A 107 -14.04 12.21 1.95
CA THR A 107 -15.40 12.47 1.48
C THR A 107 -15.43 13.61 0.47
N GLY A 108 -16.54 13.76 -0.25
CA GLY A 108 -16.73 14.80 -1.25
C GLY A 108 -16.26 14.40 -2.66
N PRO A 109 -16.20 15.35 -3.61
CA PRO A 109 -15.95 15.07 -5.03
C PRO A 109 -14.50 14.65 -5.33
N ALA A 110 -13.53 15.13 -4.55
CA ALA A 110 -12.14 14.67 -4.56
C ALA A 110 -11.84 13.93 -3.24
N VAL A 111 -11.00 12.90 -3.28
CA VAL A 111 -10.51 12.23 -2.07
C VAL A 111 -9.00 12.25 -2.05
N LEU A 112 -8.45 12.52 -0.89
CA LEU A 112 -7.02 12.64 -0.65
C LEU A 112 -6.64 11.72 0.51
N ALA A 113 -5.52 11.02 0.37
CA ALA A 113 -4.76 10.55 1.52
C ALA A 113 -3.28 10.82 1.29
N THR A 114 -2.63 11.24 2.37
CA THR A 114 -1.18 11.36 2.42
C THR A 114 -0.68 10.42 3.52
N ALA A 115 0.49 9.83 3.31
CA ALA A 115 1.19 9.08 4.34
C ALA A 115 2.69 9.15 4.11
N SER A 116 3.46 9.10 5.19
CA SER A 116 4.93 9.16 5.17
C SER A 116 5.54 7.96 5.89
N ALA A 117 6.76 7.61 5.49
CA ALA A 117 7.59 6.59 6.13
C ALA A 117 9.06 7.03 6.09
N PRO A 118 9.45 8.09 6.82
CA PRO A 118 10.78 8.71 6.71
C PRO A 118 11.93 7.75 7.08
N LEU A 119 11.66 6.74 7.90
CA LEU A 119 12.67 5.75 8.32
C LEU A 119 12.75 4.51 7.41
N ALA A 120 11.92 4.42 6.36
CA ALA A 120 11.93 3.28 5.45
C ALA A 120 13.20 3.23 4.59
N TYR A 121 13.73 4.39 4.20
CA TYR A 121 14.98 4.53 3.47
C TYR A 121 15.98 5.33 4.30
N PRO A 122 17.02 4.70 4.89
CA PRO A 122 18.01 5.42 5.69
C PRO A 122 18.76 6.53 4.94
N ALA A 123 18.77 6.47 3.60
CA ALA A 123 19.41 7.46 2.73
C ALA A 123 18.50 8.66 2.36
N ALA A 124 17.23 8.65 2.76
CA ALA A 124 16.27 9.72 2.47
C ALA A 124 15.72 10.34 3.75
N GLU A 125 15.59 11.68 3.76
CA GLU A 125 14.99 12.40 4.91
C GLU A 125 13.46 12.25 4.94
N LEU A 126 12.84 12.08 3.77
CA LEU A 126 11.41 11.92 3.61
C LEU A 126 11.11 10.91 2.51
N TYR A 127 10.20 9.99 2.82
CA TYR A 127 9.48 9.22 1.82
C TYR A 127 8.00 9.40 2.11
N GLU A 128 7.30 10.05 1.18
CA GLU A 128 5.88 10.38 1.29
C GLU A 128 5.16 9.95 0.02
N ARG A 129 3.90 9.56 0.19
CA ARG A 129 2.99 9.26 -0.91
C ARG A 129 1.69 10.01 -0.72
N VAL A 130 1.20 10.55 -1.82
CA VAL A 130 -0.06 11.27 -1.94
C VAL A 130 -0.94 10.53 -2.95
N LEU A 131 -2.18 10.25 -2.56
CA LEU A 131 -3.22 9.71 -3.44
C LEU A 131 -4.34 10.74 -3.59
N LEU A 132 -4.81 10.97 -4.82
CA LEU A 132 -5.82 11.96 -5.23
C LEU A 132 -6.96 11.32 -6.04
#